data_AF-A0AAW8Q949-F1
#
_entry.id   AF-A0AAW8Q949-F1
#
_cell.length_a   1.000
_cell.length_b   1.000
_cell.length_c   1.000
_cell.angle_alpha   90.00
_cell.angle_beta   90.00
_cell.angle_gamma   90.00
#
_symmetry.space_group_name_H-M   'P 1'
#
loop_
_entity.id
_entity.type
_entity.pdbx_description
1 polymer ?
#
loop_
_entity_poly.entity_id
_entity_poly.type
_entity_poly.pdbx_seq_one_letter_code
_entity_poly.pdbx_strand_id
1 'polypeptide(L)'
;MFAYQDIVAGVKAAAKSNRSEDYTHCQLLNLYSRNLGFENFHQLQTSLKALPKDNFGQISTKLMRKVCAQKLPSQDSSYFEFLCHPDGSTSFYSYWIGWDRFGKEVRVPRPLIGLTSVKGMREHRDMPVYVLESSKEVLAWKYGWKGTAYMPESVAREFFAFSFNKEHLVDDNPDMEQVRKNSPFGGNFCRD
;
A
#
# COMPACT_ATOMS: atom_id res chain seq x y z
N MET A 1 -14.85 4.32 8.88
CA MET A 1 -14.54 4.20 10.32
C MET A 1 -14.29 2.74 10.63
N PHE A 2 -13.28 2.41 11.45
CA PHE A 2 -12.99 1.04 11.86
C PHE A 2 -13.78 0.69 13.12
N ALA A 3 -14.31 -0.53 13.21
CA ALA A 3 -14.84 -1.11 14.43
C ALA A 3 -13.69 -1.65 15.30
N TYR A 4 -13.93 -1.91 16.58
CA TYR A 4 -12.86 -2.45 17.44
C TYR A 4 -12.41 -3.84 16.96
N GLN A 5 -13.31 -4.64 16.40
CA GLN A 5 -12.97 -5.94 15.83
C GLN A 5 -11.99 -5.79 14.66
N ASP A 6 -12.09 -4.71 13.88
CA ASP A 6 -11.14 -4.43 12.80
C ASP A 6 -9.74 -4.21 13.38
N ILE A 7 -9.60 -3.44 14.46
CA ILE A 7 -8.30 -3.22 15.14
C ILE A 7 -7.72 -4.52 15.67
N VAL A 8 -8.55 -5.32 16.36
CA VAL A 8 -8.13 -6.62 16.92
C VAL A 8 -7.70 -7.57 15.79
N ALA A 9 -8.45 -7.63 14.69
CA ALA A 9 -8.11 -8.44 13.54
C ALA A 9 -6.81 -7.96 12.89
N GLY A 10 -6.60 -6.65 12.77
CA GLY A 10 -5.37 -6.05 12.25
C GLY A 10 -4.13 -6.42 13.08
N VAL A 11 -4.22 -6.36 14.42
CA VAL A 11 -3.12 -6.79 15.31
C VAL A 11 -2.80 -8.27 15.13
N LYS A 12 -3.84 -9.12 15.03
CA LYS A 12 -3.65 -10.55 14.76
C LYS A 12 -3.02 -10.81 13.40
N ALA A 13 -3.44 -10.07 12.38
CA ALA A 13 -2.87 -10.16 11.04
C ALA A 13 -1.39 -9.76 11.04
N ALA A 14 -1.04 -8.63 11.68
CA ALA A 14 0.35 -8.19 11.82
C ALA A 14 1.21 -9.23 12.57
N ALA A 15 0.71 -9.80 13.67
CA ALA A 15 1.40 -10.86 14.41
C ALA A 15 1.55 -12.16 13.60
N LYS A 16 0.69 -12.41 12.61
CA LYS A 16 0.77 -13.56 11.71
C LYS A 16 1.76 -13.32 10.56
N SER A 17 1.73 -12.15 9.95
CA SER A 17 2.59 -11.79 8.81
C SER A 17 4.04 -11.52 9.25
N ASN A 18 4.23 -10.94 10.43
CA ASN A 18 5.53 -10.56 10.95
C ASN A 18 6.12 -11.67 11.82
N ARG A 19 6.24 -12.88 11.27
CA ARG A 19 6.85 -13.99 12.00
C ARG A 19 8.29 -13.64 12.37
N SER A 20 8.67 -14.04 13.58
CA SER A 20 10.02 -13.88 14.13
C SER A 20 10.38 -15.18 14.85
N GLU A 21 11.63 -15.58 14.74
CA GLU A 21 12.17 -16.74 15.47
C GLU A 21 12.34 -16.44 16.97
N ASP A 22 12.46 -15.15 17.32
CA ASP A 22 12.69 -14.67 18.69
C ASP A 22 11.41 -14.62 19.53
N TYR A 23 10.23 -14.62 18.87
CA TYR A 23 8.96 -14.41 19.53
C TYR A 23 7.90 -15.43 19.11
N THR A 24 7.25 -16.03 20.11
CA THR A 24 6.00 -16.76 19.91
C THR A 24 4.87 -15.83 19.43
N HIS A 25 3.82 -16.41 18.84
CA HIS A 25 2.66 -15.63 18.37
C HIS A 25 2.01 -14.79 19.48
N CYS A 26 1.88 -15.33 20.69
CA CYS A 26 1.33 -14.60 21.84
C CYS A 26 2.22 -13.43 22.26
N GLN A 27 3.55 -13.59 22.22
CA GLN A 27 4.48 -12.50 22.50
C GLN A 27 4.41 -11.41 21.41
N LEU A 28 4.24 -11.78 20.13
CA LEU A 28 4.03 -10.82 19.04
C LEU A 28 2.72 -10.03 19.24
N LEU A 29 1.62 -10.67 19.62
CA LEU A 29 0.37 -9.96 19.92
C LEU A 29 0.57 -8.92 21.03
N ASN A 30 1.30 -9.27 22.09
CA ASN A 30 1.62 -8.33 23.17
C ASN A 30 2.58 -7.23 22.71
N LEU A 31 3.56 -7.53 21.86
CA LEU A 31 4.46 -6.54 21.28
C LEU A 31 3.70 -5.51 20.44
N TYR A 32 2.85 -5.96 19.50
CA TYR A 32 2.05 -5.06 18.67
C TYR A 32 1.04 -4.25 19.49
N SER A 33 0.47 -4.82 20.54
CA SER A 33 -0.41 -4.08 21.45
C SER A 33 0.34 -2.97 22.20
N ARG A 34 1.57 -3.24 22.65
CA ARG A 34 2.47 -2.23 23.27
C ARG A 34 2.82 -1.11 22.31
N ASN A 35 3.08 -1.42 21.05
CA ASN A 35 3.31 -0.40 20.01
C ASN A 35 2.10 0.52 19.77
N LEU A 36 0.91 0.04 20.09
CA LEU A 36 -0.32 0.81 20.03
C LEU A 36 -0.62 1.61 21.32
N GLY A 37 0.17 1.42 22.38
CA GLY A 37 0.02 2.09 23.66
C GLY A 37 -0.72 1.28 24.74
N PHE A 38 -0.89 -0.03 24.55
CA PHE A 38 -1.52 -0.93 25.52
C PHE A 38 -0.49 -1.87 26.14
N GLU A 39 -0.64 -2.20 27.41
CA GLU A 39 0.26 -3.08 28.15
C GLU A 39 0.37 -4.48 27.53
N ASN A 40 -0.76 -5.04 27.09
CA ASN A 40 -0.84 -6.36 26.48
C ASN A 40 -2.09 -6.49 25.59
N PHE A 41 -2.22 -7.62 24.88
CA PHE A 41 -3.31 -7.84 23.95
C PHE A 41 -4.68 -7.92 24.64
N HIS A 42 -4.75 -8.45 25.86
CA HIS A 42 -5.99 -8.49 26.62
C HIS A 42 -6.47 -7.07 26.97
N GLN A 43 -5.57 -6.20 27.45
CA GLN A 43 -5.87 -4.81 27.77
C GLN A 43 -6.30 -4.02 26.53
N LEU A 44 -5.73 -4.30 25.36
CA LEU A 44 -6.18 -3.74 24.09
C LEU A 44 -7.65 -4.13 23.82
N GLN A 45 -7.99 -5.41 23.94
CA GLN A 45 -9.36 -5.88 23.67
C GLN A 45 -10.38 -5.30 24.65
N THR A 46 -10.08 -5.25 25.94
CA THR A 46 -11.00 -4.73 26.97
C THR A 46 -11.16 -3.22 26.84
N SER A 47 -10.07 -2.47 26.68
CA SER A 47 -10.09 -1.02 26.51
C SER A 47 -10.89 -0.61 25.28
N LEU A 48 -10.66 -1.27 24.13
CA LEU A 48 -11.37 -0.90 22.90
C LEU A 48 -12.87 -1.19 22.97
N LYS A 49 -13.30 -2.21 23.72
CA LYS A 49 -14.72 -2.50 23.95
C LYS A 49 -15.40 -1.46 24.83
N ALA A 50 -14.66 -0.88 25.78
CA ALA A 50 -15.17 0.09 26.74
C ALA A 50 -15.17 1.55 26.23
N LEU A 51 -14.55 1.82 25.07
CA LEU A 51 -14.45 3.18 24.54
C LEU A 51 -15.82 3.77 24.13
N PRO A 52 -16.12 5.03 24.51
CA PRO A 52 -17.30 5.75 24.03
C PRO A 52 -17.30 5.92 22.51
N LYS A 53 -18.47 5.80 21.89
CA LYS A 53 -18.63 5.87 20.42
C LYS A 53 -18.17 7.20 19.83
N ASP A 54 -18.36 8.30 20.56
CA ASP A 54 -18.13 9.67 20.06
C ASP A 54 -16.67 9.92 19.68
N ASN A 55 -15.72 9.34 20.42
CA ASN A 55 -14.28 9.49 20.15
C ASN A 55 -13.67 8.30 19.40
N PHE A 56 -14.43 7.22 19.25
CA PHE A 56 -13.90 5.97 18.70
C PHE A 56 -13.46 6.11 17.24
N GLY A 57 -14.11 6.97 16.46
CA GLY A 57 -13.79 7.15 15.05
C GLY A 57 -12.36 7.63 14.77
N GLN A 58 -11.93 8.66 15.50
CA GLN A 58 -10.58 9.20 15.35
C GLN A 58 -9.54 8.26 15.93
N ILE A 59 -9.83 7.66 17.10
CA ILE A 59 -8.92 6.72 17.77
C ILE A 59 -8.70 5.49 16.91
N SER A 60 -9.77 4.85 16.42
CA SER A 60 -9.69 3.65 15.59
C SER A 60 -8.91 3.89 14.30
N THR A 61 -9.09 5.04 13.66
CA THR A 61 -8.33 5.42 12.45
C THR A 61 -6.84 5.60 12.75
N LYS A 62 -6.48 6.22 13.88
CA LYS A 62 -5.07 6.37 14.31
C LYS A 62 -4.44 5.01 14.64
N LEU A 63 -5.16 4.15 15.33
CA LEU A 63 -4.68 2.81 15.70
C LEU A 63 -4.47 1.95 14.45
N MET A 64 -5.43 1.92 13.53
CA MET A 64 -5.29 1.13 12.31
C MET A 64 -4.15 1.64 11.42
N ARG A 65 -3.94 2.98 11.35
CA ARG A 65 -2.79 3.56 10.65
C ARG A 65 -1.46 2.98 11.17
N LYS A 66 -1.30 2.86 12.50
CA LYS A 66 -0.10 2.25 13.10
C LYS A 66 0.01 0.76 12.80
N VAL A 67 -1.10 0.03 12.85
CA VAL A 67 -1.14 -1.40 12.48
C VAL A 67 -0.68 -1.60 11.04
N CYS A 68 -1.26 -0.89 10.08
CA CYS A 68 -0.88 -0.98 8.67
C CYS A 68 0.56 -0.54 8.39
N ALA A 69 1.10 0.39 9.18
CA ALA A 69 2.49 0.84 9.09
C ALA A 69 3.50 -0.19 9.63
N GLN A 70 3.06 -1.14 10.45
CA GLN A 70 3.91 -2.18 11.04
C GLN A 70 3.73 -3.53 10.36
N LYS A 71 2.53 -3.83 9.88
CA LYS A 71 2.19 -5.05 9.13
C LYS A 71 3.15 -5.23 7.94
N LEU A 72 3.61 -6.46 7.74
CA LEU A 72 4.37 -6.88 6.56
C LEU A 72 3.43 -7.57 5.56
N PRO A 73 3.71 -7.50 4.26
CA PRO A 73 2.97 -8.25 3.24
C PRO A 73 3.05 -9.75 3.47
N SER A 74 2.00 -10.48 3.08
CA SER A 74 2.08 -11.93 2.94
C SER A 74 3.10 -12.32 1.87
N GLN A 75 3.76 -13.47 2.03
CA GLN A 75 4.66 -14.02 1.01
C GLN A 75 3.92 -14.75 -0.12
N ASP A 76 2.64 -15.07 0.10
CA ASP A 76 1.85 -15.91 -0.82
C ASP A 76 1.22 -15.10 -1.99
N SER A 77 1.53 -13.81 -2.12
CA SER A 77 0.87 -12.94 -3.10
C SER A 77 1.79 -11.81 -3.58
N SER A 78 1.59 -11.40 -4.84
CA SER A 78 2.22 -10.18 -5.35
C SER A 78 1.54 -8.95 -4.78
N TYR A 79 2.35 -7.93 -4.48
CA TYR A 79 1.86 -6.62 -4.03
C TYR A 79 2.21 -5.55 -5.05
N PHE A 80 1.45 -4.46 -5.03
CA PHE A 80 1.60 -3.30 -5.90
C PHE A 80 1.82 -2.05 -5.04
N GLU A 81 2.79 -1.22 -5.45
CA GLU A 81 3.09 0.03 -4.75
C GLU A 81 2.30 1.19 -5.35
N PHE A 82 1.59 1.90 -4.48
CA PHE A 82 0.88 3.14 -4.78
C PHE A 82 1.36 4.26 -3.86
N LEU A 83 1.32 5.50 -4.36
CA LEU A 83 1.63 6.71 -3.61
C LEU A 83 0.45 7.66 -3.71
N CYS A 84 -0.13 8.03 -2.57
CA CYS A 84 -1.13 9.08 -2.50
C CYS A 84 -0.45 10.40 -2.17
N HIS A 85 -0.57 11.35 -3.09
CA HIS A 85 0.03 12.68 -3.00
C HIS A 85 -0.79 13.61 -2.10
N PRO A 86 -0.21 14.74 -1.63
CA PRO A 86 -0.91 15.72 -0.80
C PRO A 86 -2.20 16.27 -1.42
N ASP A 87 -2.24 16.40 -2.74
CA ASP A 87 -3.38 16.89 -3.54
C ASP A 87 -4.48 15.83 -3.74
N GLY A 88 -4.27 14.60 -3.27
CA GLY A 88 -5.20 13.48 -3.42
C GLY A 88 -5.04 12.71 -4.73
N SER A 89 -4.13 13.11 -5.62
CA SER A 89 -3.75 12.31 -6.78
C SER A 89 -3.00 11.05 -6.35
N THR A 90 -3.01 10.03 -7.19
CA THR A 90 -2.33 8.75 -6.91
C THR A 90 -1.41 8.38 -8.06
N SER A 91 -0.18 8.02 -7.74
CA SER A 91 0.76 7.39 -8.67
C SER A 91 1.09 5.97 -8.23
N PHE A 92 1.72 5.18 -9.10
CA PHE A 92 2.07 3.80 -8.80
C PHE A 92 3.42 3.43 -9.41
N TYR A 93 4.12 2.50 -8.77
CA TYR A 93 5.32 1.92 -9.35
C TYR A 93 4.93 1.06 -10.56
N SER A 94 5.51 1.35 -11.72
CA SER A 94 4.96 0.91 -13.00
C SER A 94 6.00 0.33 -13.94
N TYR A 95 5.54 -0.50 -14.88
CA TYR A 95 6.30 -0.90 -16.05
C TYR A 95 5.62 -0.43 -17.33
N TRP A 96 6.44 -0.24 -18.36
CA TRP A 96 6.02 0.16 -19.70
C TRP A 96 5.42 -1.05 -20.43
N ILE A 97 4.30 -0.83 -21.13
CA ILE A 97 3.63 -1.86 -21.96
C ILE A 97 3.48 -1.47 -23.43
N GLY A 98 3.81 -0.22 -23.80
CA GLY A 98 3.64 0.25 -25.17
C GLY A 98 3.60 1.77 -25.29
N TRP A 99 3.41 2.23 -26.51
CA TRP A 99 3.12 3.63 -26.84
C TRP A 99 1.66 3.76 -27.25
N ASP A 100 1.01 4.87 -26.92
CA ASP A 100 -0.29 5.19 -27.51
C ASP A 100 -0.13 5.86 -28.89
N ARG A 101 -1.26 6.05 -29.59
CA ARG A 101 -1.32 6.71 -30.90
C ARG A 101 -0.79 8.15 -30.93
N PHE A 102 -0.55 8.76 -29.77
CA PHE A 102 -0.02 10.10 -29.60
C PHE A 102 1.45 10.10 -29.17
N GLY A 103 2.09 8.93 -29.20
CA GLY A 103 3.49 8.75 -28.81
C GLY A 103 3.74 8.94 -27.31
N LYS A 104 2.75 8.67 -26.45
CA LYS A 104 2.91 8.69 -24.98
C LYS A 104 3.11 7.29 -24.43
N GLU A 105 3.87 7.18 -23.34
CA GLU A 105 4.06 5.89 -22.67
C GLU A 105 2.75 5.39 -22.05
N VAL A 106 2.39 4.15 -22.38
CA VAL A 106 1.36 3.41 -21.68
C VAL A 106 2.04 2.54 -20.63
N ARG A 107 1.69 2.78 -19.37
CA ARG A 107 2.28 2.10 -18.20
C ARG A 107 1.22 1.56 -17.27
N VAL A 108 1.47 0.38 -16.72
CA VAL A 108 0.58 -0.31 -15.76
C VAL A 108 1.32 -0.63 -14.45
N PRO A 109 0.59 -0.84 -13.33
CA PRO A 109 1.19 -1.20 -12.05
C PRO A 109 2.07 -2.45 -12.15
N ARG A 110 3.27 -2.39 -11.59
CA ARG A 110 4.22 -3.51 -11.59
C ARG A 110 4.02 -4.37 -10.34
N PRO A 111 3.90 -5.70 -10.47
CA PRO A 111 3.90 -6.59 -9.31
C PRO A 111 5.29 -6.62 -8.64
N LEU A 112 5.30 -6.66 -7.32
CA LEU A 112 6.48 -6.67 -6.47
C LEU A 112 6.46 -7.87 -5.51
N ILE A 113 7.65 -8.31 -5.10
CA ILE A 113 7.83 -9.15 -3.92
C ILE A 113 7.60 -8.27 -2.70
N GLY A 114 6.36 -8.28 -2.19
CA GLY A 114 5.90 -7.32 -1.19
C GLY A 114 6.81 -7.24 0.04
N LEU A 115 7.23 -8.38 0.59
CA LEU A 115 8.04 -8.41 1.81
C LEU A 115 9.38 -7.67 1.66
N THR A 116 10.15 -8.00 0.62
CA THR A 116 11.47 -7.40 0.36
C THR A 116 11.33 -5.90 0.07
N SER A 117 10.35 -5.54 -0.76
CA SER A 117 10.11 -4.14 -1.14
C SER A 117 9.68 -3.30 0.06
N VAL A 118 8.74 -3.78 0.90
CA VAL A 118 8.29 -3.03 2.08
C VAL A 118 9.41 -2.85 3.10
N LYS A 119 10.24 -3.88 3.35
CA LYS A 119 11.40 -3.74 4.25
C LYS A 119 12.38 -2.70 3.74
N GLY A 120 12.82 -2.84 2.48
CA GLY A 120 13.75 -1.88 1.88
C GLY A 120 13.21 -0.44 1.88
N MET A 121 11.93 -0.25 1.54
CA MET A 121 11.32 1.08 1.54
C MET A 121 11.23 1.69 2.94
N ARG A 122 10.95 0.89 3.98
CA ARG A 122 10.91 1.36 5.37
C ARG A 122 12.30 1.68 5.94
N GLU A 123 13.35 1.06 5.43
CA GLU A 123 14.74 1.35 5.81
C GLU A 123 15.26 2.65 5.18
N HIS A 124 14.83 2.96 3.95
CA HIS A 124 15.41 4.05 3.15
C HIS A 124 14.56 5.33 3.08
N ARG A 125 13.30 5.30 3.52
CA ARG A 125 12.41 6.46 3.48
C ARG A 125 11.94 6.89 4.85
N ASP A 126 11.99 8.20 5.07
CA ASP A 126 11.39 8.86 6.24
C ASP A 126 9.84 8.88 6.18
N MET A 127 9.26 8.53 5.03
CA MET A 127 7.81 8.49 4.86
C MET A 127 7.21 7.14 5.24
N PRO A 128 6.04 7.12 5.90
CA PRO A 128 5.42 5.88 6.31
C PRO A 128 4.98 5.03 5.11
N VAL A 129 5.28 3.73 5.19
CA VAL A 129 4.89 2.71 4.21
C VAL A 129 3.84 1.79 4.82
N TYR A 130 2.65 1.77 4.24
CA TYR A 130 1.52 1.01 4.73
C TYR A 130 1.30 -0.27 3.92
N VAL A 131 0.89 -1.35 4.59
CA VAL A 131 0.36 -2.56 3.95
C VAL A 131 -1.15 -2.57 4.11
N LEU A 132 -1.89 -2.51 3.00
CA LEU A 132 -3.34 -2.35 2.95
C LEU A 132 -3.96 -3.55 2.23
N GLU A 133 -4.84 -4.27 2.92
CA GLU A 133 -5.38 -5.57 2.53
C GLU A 133 -6.92 -5.61 2.63
N SER A 134 -7.56 -4.46 2.88
CA SER A 134 -9.01 -4.33 2.87
C SER A 134 -9.47 -2.98 2.33
N SER A 135 -10.69 -2.93 1.81
CA SER A 135 -11.32 -1.71 1.29
C SER A 135 -11.35 -0.58 2.32
N LYS A 136 -11.57 -0.89 3.61
CA LYS A 136 -11.55 0.11 4.70
C LYS A 136 -10.17 0.75 4.88
N GLU A 137 -9.11 -0.04 4.80
CA GLU A 137 -7.72 0.42 4.90
C GLU A 137 -7.35 1.32 3.71
N VAL A 138 -7.75 0.95 2.48
CA VAL A 138 -7.51 1.76 1.28
C VAL A 138 -8.22 3.11 1.34
N LEU A 139 -9.49 3.13 1.75
CA LEU A 139 -10.26 4.37 1.90
C LEU A 139 -9.64 5.28 2.97
N ALA A 140 -9.24 4.73 4.12
CA ALA A 140 -8.60 5.51 5.17
C ALA A 140 -7.25 6.09 4.74
N TRP A 141 -6.49 5.34 3.94
CA TRP A 141 -5.25 5.82 3.37
C TRP A 141 -5.48 6.96 2.35
N LYS A 142 -6.38 6.76 1.38
CA LYS A 142 -6.65 7.71 0.29
C LYS A 142 -7.17 9.06 0.81
N TYR A 143 -8.04 9.04 1.82
CA TYR A 143 -8.71 10.25 2.31
C TYR A 143 -8.13 10.81 3.62
N GLY A 144 -7.06 10.21 4.16
CA GLY A 144 -6.54 10.62 5.46
C GLY A 144 -5.04 10.42 5.64
N TRP A 145 -4.56 9.18 5.56
CA TRP A 145 -3.18 8.87 5.95
C TRP A 145 -2.14 9.35 4.93
N LYS A 146 -2.48 9.25 3.64
CA LYS A 146 -1.61 9.55 2.47
C LYS A 146 -0.30 8.74 2.49
N GLY A 147 0.63 9.02 1.58
CA GLY A 147 1.94 8.35 1.54
C GLY A 147 1.94 7.04 0.76
N THR A 148 2.97 6.20 0.98
CA THR A 148 3.19 4.98 0.21
C THR A 148 2.37 3.81 0.77
N ALA A 149 1.71 3.07 -0.10
CA ALA A 149 0.93 1.89 0.24
C ALA A 149 1.28 0.71 -0.66
N TYR A 150 1.28 -0.48 -0.05
CA TYR A 150 1.41 -1.77 -0.70
C TYR A 150 0.09 -2.52 -0.58
N MET A 151 -0.47 -2.92 -1.71
CA MET A 151 -1.76 -3.61 -1.79
C MET A 151 -1.61 -4.95 -2.53
N PRO A 152 -2.26 -6.03 -2.07
CA PRO A 152 -2.36 -7.25 -2.87
C PRO A 152 -3.20 -6.98 -4.12
N GLU A 153 -3.02 -7.79 -5.15
CA GLU A 153 -3.66 -7.59 -6.46
C GLU A 153 -5.18 -7.40 -6.38
N SER A 154 -5.86 -8.24 -5.60
CA SER A 154 -7.32 -8.21 -5.44
C SER A 154 -7.82 -6.84 -4.98
N VAL A 155 -7.15 -6.25 -3.98
CA VAL A 155 -7.45 -4.93 -3.45
C VAL A 155 -7.03 -3.83 -4.41
N ALA A 156 -5.84 -3.95 -5.02
CA ALA A 156 -5.35 -2.97 -5.97
C ALA A 156 -6.29 -2.83 -7.19
N ARG A 157 -6.79 -3.94 -7.73
CA ARG A 157 -7.71 -3.95 -8.87
C ARG A 157 -9.09 -3.42 -8.52
N GLU A 158 -9.59 -3.68 -7.31
CA GLU A 158 -10.88 -3.13 -6.84
C GLU A 158 -10.89 -1.60 -6.90
N PHE A 159 -9.79 -0.95 -6.50
CA PHE A 159 -9.71 0.52 -6.40
C PHE A 159 -9.07 1.21 -7.61
N PHE A 160 -8.23 0.50 -8.36
CA PHE A 160 -7.42 1.08 -9.45
C PHE A 160 -7.56 0.30 -10.76
N ALA A 161 -8.72 -0.31 -11.03
CA ALA A 161 -8.98 -1.11 -12.24
C ALA A 161 -8.50 -0.44 -13.54
N PHE A 162 -8.78 0.87 -13.71
CA PHE A 162 -8.34 1.64 -14.87
C PHE A 162 -6.82 1.74 -15.03
N SER A 163 -6.06 1.63 -13.94
CA SER A 163 -4.60 1.61 -14.00
C SER A 163 -4.05 0.31 -14.58
N PHE A 164 -4.76 -0.82 -14.37
CA PHE A 164 -4.37 -2.13 -14.89
C PHE A 164 -4.88 -2.37 -16.32
N ASN A 165 -6.06 -1.86 -16.65
CA ASN A 165 -6.71 -2.12 -17.92
C ASN A 165 -6.32 -1.06 -18.96
N LYS A 166 -5.10 -1.15 -19.50
CA LYS A 166 -4.57 -0.17 -20.47
C LYS A 166 -4.08 -0.75 -21.80
N GLU A 167 -4.16 -2.06 -22.00
CA GLU A 167 -3.73 -2.69 -23.25
C GLU A 167 -4.42 -2.07 -24.48
N HIS A 168 -5.71 -1.74 -24.36
CA HIS A 168 -6.48 -1.06 -25.41
C HIS A 168 -6.00 0.35 -25.78
N LEU A 169 -5.07 0.92 -25.00
CA LEU A 169 -4.45 2.22 -25.30
C LEU A 169 -3.15 2.06 -26.08
N VAL A 170 -2.59 0.86 -26.15
CA VAL A 170 -1.37 0.57 -26.88
C VAL A 170 -1.70 0.54 -28.37
N ASP A 171 -0.92 1.28 -29.16
CA ASP A 171 -0.97 1.27 -30.61
C ASP A 171 0.04 0.24 -31.14
N ASP A 172 -0.39 -0.63 -32.06
CA ASP A 172 0.47 -1.62 -32.71
C ASP A 172 1.44 -0.98 -33.70
N ASN A 173 1.14 0.23 -34.18
CA ASN A 173 1.99 1.00 -35.09
C ASN A 173 2.09 2.47 -34.66
N PRO A 174 2.75 2.76 -33.51
CA PRO A 174 2.84 4.10 -32.98
C PRO A 174 3.68 5.01 -33.87
N ASP A 175 3.30 6.30 -33.96
CA ASP A 175 4.09 7.31 -34.64
C ASP A 175 5.42 7.54 -33.89
N MET A 176 6.49 6.94 -34.40
CA MET A 176 7.81 6.99 -33.80
C MET A 176 8.44 8.38 -33.83
N GLU A 177 8.00 9.29 -34.71
CA GLU A 177 8.45 10.69 -34.65
C GLU A 177 7.86 11.39 -33.41
N GLN A 178 6.58 11.18 -33.14
CA GLN A 178 5.92 11.70 -31.95
C GLN A 178 6.50 11.10 -30.67
N VAL A 179 6.77 9.79 -30.64
CA VAL A 179 7.42 9.12 -29.50
C VAL A 179 8.76 9.78 -29.18
N ARG A 180 9.62 9.99 -30.19
CA ARG A 180 10.94 10.62 -29.99
C ARG A 180 10.82 12.06 -29.48
N LYS A 181 9.83 12.81 -29.96
CA LYS A 181 9.55 14.18 -29.50
C LYS A 181 9.07 14.23 -28.05
N ASN A 182 8.27 13.25 -27.64
CA ASN A 182 7.70 13.17 -26.29
C ASN A 182 8.62 12.49 -25.27
N SER A 183 9.72 11.89 -25.72
CA SER A 183 10.67 11.24 -24.82
C SER A 183 11.28 12.26 -23.86
N PRO A 184 11.25 12.01 -22.53
CA PRO A 184 11.92 12.88 -21.55
C PRO A 184 13.45 12.89 -21.72
N PHE A 185 13.99 11.99 -22.56
CA PHE A 185 15.40 11.91 -22.92
C PHE A 185 15.70 12.45 -24.33
N GLY A 186 14.88 13.38 -24.84
CA GLY A 186 14.92 13.94 -26.20
C GLY A 186 16.18 14.75 -26.59
N GLY A 187 17.37 14.36 -26.11
CA GLY A 187 18.67 14.76 -26.64
C GLY A 187 19.52 13.53 -26.89
N ASN A 188 19.56 13.07 -28.14
CA ASN A 188 20.45 12.04 -28.68
C ASN A 188 20.37 10.65 -28.01
N PHE A 189 19.40 9.84 -28.45
CA PHE A 189 19.72 8.42 -28.61
C PHE A 189 20.79 8.30 -29.71
N CYS A 190 21.84 7.53 -29.45
CA CYS A 190 22.92 7.26 -30.39
C CYS A 190 22.35 6.98 -31.78
N ARG A 191 22.78 7.77 -32.77
CA ARG A 191 22.63 7.43 -34.17
C ARG A 191 23.59 6.28 -34.43
N ASP A 192 23.08 5.16 -34.93
CA ASP A 192 23.90 4.14 -35.59
C ASP A 192 24.63 4.76 -36.80
#